data_AF-A0A8I0D5D2-F1
#
_entry.id   AF-A0A8I0D5D2-F1
#
_cell.length_a   1.000
_cell.length_b   1.000
_cell.length_c   1.000
_cell.angle_alpha   90.00
_cell.angle_beta   90.00
_cell.angle_gamma   90.00
#
_symmetry.space_group_name_H-M   'P 1'
#
loop_
_entity.id
_entity.type
_entity.pdbx_description
1 polymer ?
#
loop_
_entity_poly.entity_id
_entity_poly.type
_entity_poly.pdbx_seq_one_letter_code
_entity_poly.pdbx_strand_id
1 'polypeptide(L)'
;MRTLEKNLSADQLLKLNCLAAWYGVLESRALRMDSPDDYHEELLRQADEMDRRGIICWQEWRDLRLEADAAYLKAIAGEDYRPVNSTSSSPE
;
A
#
# COMPACT_ATOMS: atom_id res chain seq x y z
N MET A 1 1.06 37.41 -2.20
CA MET A 1 1.90 36.24 -1.85
C MET A 1 1.09 35.37 -0.90
N ARG A 2 0.69 34.16 -1.33
CA ARG A 2 -0.24 33.31 -0.59
C ARG A 2 0.55 32.48 0.44
N THR A 3 0.51 32.89 1.70
CA THR A 3 0.99 32.11 2.85
C THR A 3 0.04 30.93 3.08
N LEU A 4 0.18 29.87 2.28
CA LEU A 4 -0.53 28.59 2.45
C LEU A 4 0.25 27.63 3.36
N GLU A 5 1.41 28.04 3.89
CA GLU A 5 2.36 27.13 4.54
C GLU A 5 2.19 27.01 6.06
N LYS A 6 1.14 27.58 6.66
CA LYS A 6 0.98 27.56 8.12
C LYS A 6 -0.39 27.07 8.52
N ASN A 7 -0.45 25.79 8.88
CA ASN A 7 -1.26 25.20 9.96
C ASN A 7 -1.69 23.76 9.63
N LEU A 8 -0.77 22.92 9.15
CA LEU A 8 -0.94 21.49 9.42
C LEU A 8 -0.77 21.33 10.94
N SER A 9 -1.83 20.90 11.64
CA SER A 9 -1.73 20.52 13.05
C SER A 9 -0.63 19.46 13.21
N ALA A 10 -0.07 19.32 14.40
CA ALA A 10 0.88 18.26 14.70
C ALA A 10 0.34 16.87 14.28
N ASP A 11 -0.96 16.65 14.42
CA ASP A 11 -1.65 15.42 14.00
C ASP A 11 -1.64 15.21 12.48
N GLN A 12 -1.79 16.30 11.71
CA GLN A 12 -1.76 16.25 10.25
C GLN A 12 -0.35 15.99 9.72
N LEU A 13 0.66 16.58 10.36
CA LEU A 13 2.07 16.29 10.05
C LEU A 13 2.43 14.85 10.41
N LEU A 14 1.96 14.37 11.57
CA LEU A 14 2.13 12.97 11.99
C LEU A 14 1.50 12.02 10.98
N LYS A 15 0.25 12.28 10.57
CA LYS A 15 -0.44 11.51 9.55
C LYS A 15 0.33 11.47 8.24
N LEU A 16 0.76 12.63 7.76
CA LEU A 16 1.52 12.72 6.51
C LEU A 16 2.83 11.92 6.60
N ASN A 17 3.54 12.00 7.72
CA ASN A 17 4.80 11.27 7.91
C ASN A 17 4.57 9.74 8.00
N CYS A 18 3.51 9.31 8.68
CA CYS A 18 3.13 7.91 8.76
C CYS A 18 2.75 7.35 7.37
N LEU A 19 1.90 8.06 6.62
CA LEU A 19 1.53 7.68 5.27
C LEU A 19 2.75 7.65 4.34
N ALA A 20 3.64 8.65 4.43
CA ALA A 20 4.86 8.69 3.63
C ALA A 20 5.79 7.49 3.91
N ALA A 21 5.92 7.09 5.18
CA ALA A 21 6.67 5.89 5.55
C ALA A 21 6.05 4.62 4.93
N TRP A 22 4.72 4.49 5.00
CA TRP A 22 3.99 3.35 4.43
C TRP A 22 4.11 3.28 2.90
N TYR A 23 3.94 4.41 2.21
CA TYR A 23 4.14 4.50 0.76
C TYR A 23 5.60 4.23 0.38
N GLY A 24 6.56 4.63 1.20
CA GLY A 24 7.97 4.29 1.01
C GLY A 24 8.22 2.77 1.05
N VAL A 25 7.54 2.05 1.95
CA VAL A 25 7.56 0.59 1.93
C VAL A 25 6.87 0.09 0.66
N LEU A 26 5.68 0.57 0.31
CA LEU A 26 4.95 0.14 -0.88
C LEU A 26 5.79 0.24 -2.17
N GLU A 27 6.49 1.36 -2.35
CA GLU A 27 7.36 1.62 -3.50
C GLU A 27 8.67 0.84 -3.49
N SER A 28 9.04 0.23 -2.36
CA SER A 28 10.27 -0.56 -2.21
C SER A 28 10.19 -1.88 -3.00
N ARG A 29 10.47 -1.79 -4.30
CA ARG A 29 10.50 -2.92 -5.24
C ARG A 29 11.51 -4.00 -4.84
N ALA A 30 12.60 -3.62 -4.17
CA ALA A 30 13.62 -4.54 -3.68
C ALA A 30 13.04 -5.55 -2.67
N LEU A 31 12.27 -5.07 -1.68
CA LEU A 31 11.58 -5.92 -0.70
C LEU A 31 10.54 -6.82 -1.36
N ARG A 32 9.87 -6.30 -2.39
CA ARG A 32 8.84 -7.02 -3.16
C ARG A 32 9.36 -8.27 -3.88
N MET A 33 10.63 -8.26 -4.29
CA MET A 33 11.26 -9.40 -4.99
C MET A 33 12.00 -10.35 -4.05
N ASP A 34 12.43 -9.86 -2.88
CA ASP A 34 13.19 -10.65 -1.90
C ASP A 34 12.26 -11.52 -1.04
N SER A 35 11.25 -10.89 -0.43
CA SER A 35 10.24 -11.55 0.42
C SER A 35 8.88 -10.86 0.26
N PRO A 36 8.03 -11.30 -0.70
CA PRO A 36 6.72 -10.69 -0.90
C PRO A 36 5.80 -10.84 0.33
N ASP A 37 5.94 -11.91 1.11
CA ASP A 37 5.13 -12.16 2.32
C ASP A 37 5.52 -11.19 3.46
N ASP A 38 6.81 -11.09 3.80
CA ASP A 38 7.30 -10.16 4.84
C ASP A 38 6.97 -8.70 4.49
N TYR A 39 7.10 -8.35 3.20
CA TYR A 39 6.74 -7.04 2.67
C TYR A 39 5.25 -6.73 2.90
N HIS A 40 4.39 -7.71 2.62
CA HIS A 40 2.94 -7.55 2.76
C HIS A 40 2.54 -7.43 4.24
N GLU A 41 3.11 -8.27 5.11
CA GLU A 41 2.86 -8.20 6.55
C GLU A 41 3.27 -6.84 7.14
N GLU A 42 4.40 -6.27 6.73
CA GLU A 42 4.84 -4.96 7.25
C GLU A 42 3.91 -3.82 6.80
N LEU A 43 3.39 -3.85 5.57
CA LEU A 43 2.39 -2.87 5.11
C LEU A 43 1.10 -2.95 5.94
N LEU A 44 0.61 -4.17 6.21
CA LEU A 44 -0.57 -4.38 7.06
C LEU A 44 -0.31 -3.92 8.49
N ARG A 45 0.87 -4.24 9.04
CA ARG A 45 1.27 -3.86 10.41
C ARG A 45 1.30 -2.35 10.58
N GLN A 46 1.84 -1.62 9.61
CA GLN A 46 1.87 -0.16 9.65
C GLN A 46 0.48 0.46 9.52
N ALA A 47 -0.38 -0.07 8.64
CA ALA A 47 -1.76 0.39 8.52
C ALA A 47 -2.55 0.18 9.82
N ASP A 48 -2.41 -1.00 10.45
CA ASP A 48 -3.06 -1.32 11.73
C ASP A 48 -2.57 -0.44 12.86
N GLU A 49 -1.27 -0.13 12.91
CA GLU A 49 -0.71 0.79 13.90
C GLU A 49 -1.28 2.21 13.71
N MET A 50 -1.46 2.67 12.47
CA MET A 50 -2.07 3.98 12.19
C MET A 50 -3.52 4.06 12.63
N ASP A 51 -4.32 3.01 12.38
CA ASP A 51 -5.72 2.92 12.81
C ASP A 51 -5.80 2.86 14.35
N ARG A 52 -4.99 2.02 15.00
CA ARG A 52 -4.92 1.92 16.47
C ARG A 52 -4.56 3.24 17.15
N ARG A 53 -3.68 4.02 16.53
CA ARG A 53 -3.27 5.33 17.04
C ARG A 53 -4.26 6.45 16.68
N GLY A 54 -5.32 6.16 15.92
CA GLY A 54 -6.31 7.13 15.47
C GLY A 54 -5.75 8.15 14.48
N ILE A 55 -4.67 7.81 13.77
CA ILE A 55 -4.01 8.67 12.78
C ILE A 55 -4.81 8.70 11.47
N ILE A 56 -5.44 7.57 11.13
CA ILE A 56 -6.27 7.38 9.94
C ILE A 56 -7.66 6.90 10.35
N CYS A 57 -8.66 7.15 9.50
CA CYS A 57 -10.00 6.61 9.66
C CYS A 57 -10.10 5.18 9.11
N TRP A 58 -11.12 4.43 9.54
CA TRP A 58 -11.39 3.07 9.06
C TRP A 58 -11.47 2.95 7.53
N GLN A 59 -12.02 3.95 6.84
CA GLN A 59 -12.04 3.99 5.37
C GLN A 59 -10.64 4.08 4.77
N GLU A 60 -9.80 4.96 5.30
CA GLU A 60 -8.40 5.12 4.83
C GLU A 60 -7.58 3.87 5.12
N TRP A 61 -7.76 3.26 6.29
CA TRP A 61 -7.15 1.98 6.63
C TRP A 61 -7.53 0.88 5.65
N ARG A 62 -8.82 0.79 5.29
CA ARG A 62 -9.30 -0.18 4.31
C ARG A 62 -8.69 0.06 2.93
N ASP A 63 -8.58 1.32 2.50
CA ASP A 63 -7.98 1.67 1.21
C ASP A 63 -6.49 1.32 1.17
N LEU A 64 -5.73 1.61 2.23
CA LEU A 64 -4.32 1.20 2.35
C LEU A 64 -4.16 -0.32 2.26
N ARG A 65 -5.01 -1.08 2.94
CA ARG A 65 -4.99 -2.55 2.87
C ARG A 65 -5.28 -3.07 1.47
N LEU A 66 -6.26 -2.50 0.77
CA LEU A 66 -6.55 -2.86 -0.62
C LEU A 66 -5.36 -2.57 -1.55
N GLU A 67 -4.66 -1.46 -1.32
CA GLU A 67 -3.48 -1.10 -2.10
C GLU A 67 -2.28 -2.02 -1.81
N ALA A 68 -2.09 -2.42 -0.55
CA ALA A 68 -1.10 -3.45 -0.17
C ALA A 68 -1.43 -4.82 -0.78
N ASP A 69 -2.69 -5.27 -0.72
CA ASP A 69 -3.16 -6.52 -1.33
C ASP A 69 -2.90 -6.49 -2.84
N ALA A 70 -3.20 -5.37 -3.51
CA ALA A 70 -2.97 -5.22 -4.94
C ALA A 70 -1.46 -5.24 -5.30
N ALA A 71 -0.61 -4.63 -4.48
CA ALA A 71 0.84 -4.66 -4.67
C ALA A 71 1.42 -6.06 -4.45
N TYR A 72 0.94 -6.77 -3.42
CA TYR A 72 1.29 -8.17 -3.13
C TYR A 72 0.83 -9.08 -4.28
N LEU A 73 -0.40 -8.94 -4.75
CA LEU A 73 -0.92 -9.67 -5.92
C LEU A 73 -0.04 -9.44 -7.15
N LYS A 74 0.41 -8.21 -7.42
CA LYS A 74 1.35 -7.94 -8.53
C LYS A 74 2.71 -8.59 -8.34
N ALA A 75 3.20 -8.67 -7.11
CA ALA A 75 4.47 -9.31 -6.77
C ALA A 75 4.40 -10.83 -6.96
N ILE A 76 3.36 -11.48 -6.43
CA ILE A 76 3.18 -12.94 -6.49
C ILE A 76 2.64 -13.42 -7.84
N ALA A 77 1.78 -12.65 -8.50
CA ALA A 77 1.22 -13.04 -9.80
C ALA A 77 2.30 -13.03 -10.88
N GLY A 78 3.46 -12.42 -10.61
CA GLY A 78 4.52 -12.19 -11.58
C GLY A 78 3.89 -11.58 -12.82
N GLU A 79 3.45 -10.32 -12.78
CA GLU A 79 2.88 -9.69 -13.98
C GLU A 79 3.91 -9.51 -15.12
N ASP A 80 5.17 -9.89 -14.89
CA ASP A 80 6.21 -10.19 -15.91
C ASP A 80 6.16 -11.64 -16.47
N TYR A 81 5.30 -12.54 -15.96
CA TYR A 81 5.28 -13.99 -16.23
C TYR A 81 3.90 -14.54 -16.65
N ARG A 82 2.93 -13.74 -17.12
CA ARG A 82 1.79 -14.31 -17.85
C ARG A 82 2.07 -14.31 -19.36
N PRO A 83 2.47 -15.44 -19.99
CA PRO A 83 2.22 -15.62 -21.41
C PRO A 83 0.69 -15.57 -21.59
N VAL A 84 0.26 -14.64 -22.41
CA VAL A 84 -1.14 -14.49 -22.82
C VAL A 84 -1.53 -15.75 -23.58
N ASN A 85 -2.12 -16.75 -22.92
CA ASN A 85 -2.91 -17.76 -23.62
C ASN A 85 -3.93 -18.43 -22.69
N SER A 86 -4.94 -17.66 -22.30
CA SER A 86 -6.23 -18.23 -21.91
C SER A 86 -7.28 -17.82 -22.93
N THR A 87 -6.98 -17.99 -24.22
CA THR A 87 -7.98 -18.10 -25.28
C THR A 87 -8.16 -19.57 -25.61
N SER A 88 -9.00 -20.24 -24.83
CA SER A 88 -9.77 -21.39 -25.30
C SER A 88 -11.05 -21.42 -24.48
N SER A 89 -11.90 -20.44 -24.76
CA SER A 89 -13.34 -20.59 -24.62
C SER A 89 -13.77 -21.80 -25.45
N SER A 90 -14.14 -22.88 -24.77
CA SER A 90 -15.17 -23.84 -25.19
C SER A 90 -16.18 -23.84 -24.03
N PRO A 91 -17.51 -23.87 -24.27
CA PRO A 91 -18.15 -24.76 -25.25
C PRO A 91 -19.29 -24.12 -26.08
N GLU A 92 -19.54 -24.64 -27.28
CA GLU A 92 -20.89 -24.97 -27.81
C GLU A 92 -20.76 -25.84 -29.07
#